data_AF-A0A940QA64-F1
#
_entry.id   AF-A0A940QA64-F1
#
_cell.length_a   1.000
_cell.length_b   1.000
_cell.length_c   1.000
_cell.angle_alpha   90.00
_cell.angle_beta   90.00
_cell.angle_gamma   90.00
#
_symmetry.space_group_name_H-M   'P 1'
#
loop_
_entity.id
_entity.type
_entity.pdbx_description
1 polymer ?
#
loop_
_entity_poly.entity_id
_entity_poly.type
_entity_poly.pdbx_seq_one_letter_code
_entity_poly.pdbx_strand_id
1 'polypeptide(L)'
;MRENYEYVQKGFRMLHPILAGFVGTEMNNAYKSKWWDEVLYKLDDHADELPLHGDYEELIDSLDVANCIRVIQREWKDIFRYELDLDGRNLLNELMGIRNTIAHIGQQDLPQPDAERYLDTMARLCEKLDREGAQQIRALYNEIRHAEKAEADSSLSGPIPIEETLVDDTDMREGAVEDLMTLIRTKKIYKTKYTRKVTFDGKTEIYPVYRVRLDALYYNDQNDRIATWISRYRAEKGAGALSSLKSQEYNDVIEQFIYESNPDSIKKTQKNIALVGQQQPGVILADGRIVDGNRRYTCLRRIQRESGEKQFFETVIMNADMNKDRKQIKLLELSIQHGEEEKVDYDMIDYAIGTYRDVVVTKLLTAQEYAASTNETVADVNKRIETAMLISEFLEYVKLPGQYHVARDYQVYSLFFEMLPLLSKMNGAEKERLKKIAFNNVLLKAVPDQRIFIRDIKKLVKNGLSEDFFSEQDNINKQITEKFSGVTPSGKADLDKFAVDCGDLADDIRCSMERALIRTRTQQLVNRPSENLLKCKTLLTDIDPRLFSKLEEEEKKSLIAELEELSRIADSFRKILSGN
;
A
#
# COMPACT_ATOMS: atom_id res chain seq x y z
N MET A 1 -27.99 -20.47 -9.18
CA MET A 1 -26.91 -19.56 -8.77
C MET A 1 -27.18 -19.24 -7.31
N ARG A 2 -26.27 -19.62 -6.41
CA ARG A 2 -26.37 -19.26 -5.00
C ARG A 2 -25.56 -17.99 -4.82
N GLU A 3 -26.14 -16.97 -4.21
CA GLU A 3 -25.47 -15.71 -3.97
C GLU A 3 -24.76 -15.82 -2.60
N ASN A 4 -23.44 -15.98 -2.62
CA ASN A 4 -22.60 -16.00 -1.40
C ASN A 4 -22.82 -14.75 -0.54
N TYR A 5 -23.11 -13.64 -1.20
CA TYR A 5 -23.61 -12.41 -0.61
C TYR A 5 -24.83 -12.62 0.32
N GLU A 6 -25.83 -13.41 -0.09
CA GLU A 6 -27.01 -13.68 0.73
C GLU A 6 -26.67 -14.44 2.02
N TYR A 7 -25.69 -15.35 1.98
CA TYR A 7 -25.23 -16.09 3.16
C TYR A 7 -24.56 -15.16 4.17
N VAL A 8 -23.69 -14.27 3.70
CA VAL A 8 -23.04 -13.27 4.56
C VAL A 8 -24.06 -12.28 5.13
N GLN A 9 -25.06 -11.86 4.33
CA GLN A 9 -26.17 -11.05 4.84
C GLN A 9 -27.01 -11.78 5.90
N LYS A 10 -27.26 -13.09 5.73
CA LYS A 10 -27.91 -13.91 6.77
C LYS A 10 -27.07 -13.92 8.05
N GLY A 11 -25.75 -14.07 7.93
CA GLY A 11 -24.82 -13.96 9.06
C GLY A 11 -24.93 -12.62 9.79
N PHE A 12 -24.93 -11.49 9.06
CA PHE A 12 -25.14 -10.17 9.66
C PHE A 12 -26.49 -10.01 10.34
N ARG A 13 -27.57 -10.51 9.75
CA ARG A 13 -28.92 -10.48 10.37
C ARG A 13 -28.99 -11.26 11.68
N MET A 14 -28.18 -12.31 11.82
CA MET A 14 -28.11 -13.11 13.05
C MET A 14 -27.23 -12.45 14.10
N LEU A 15 -26.12 -11.82 13.68
CA LEU A 15 -25.17 -11.18 14.57
C LEU A 15 -25.65 -9.80 15.10
N HIS A 16 -26.41 -9.08 14.29
CA HIS A 16 -26.90 -7.72 14.61
C HIS A 16 -27.65 -7.62 15.95
N PRO A 17 -28.71 -8.40 16.22
CA PRO A 17 -29.43 -8.31 17.50
C PRO A 17 -28.56 -8.70 18.70
N ILE A 18 -27.60 -9.62 18.51
CA ILE A 18 -26.65 -10.04 19.56
C ILE A 18 -25.70 -8.88 19.92
N LEU A 19 -25.15 -8.19 18.92
CA LEU A 19 -24.29 -7.03 19.12
C LEU A 19 -25.04 -5.85 19.74
N ALA A 20 -26.24 -5.54 19.24
CA ALA A 20 -27.05 -4.44 19.75
C ALA A 20 -27.48 -4.69 21.21
N GLY A 21 -27.91 -5.92 21.51
CA GLY A 21 -28.24 -6.34 22.87
C GLY A 21 -27.04 -6.29 23.83
N PHE A 22 -25.86 -6.70 23.37
CA PHE A 22 -24.62 -6.61 24.15
C PHE A 22 -24.26 -5.15 24.47
N VAL A 23 -24.27 -4.27 23.47
CA VAL A 23 -24.00 -2.83 23.67
C VAL A 23 -25.01 -2.21 24.62
N GLY A 24 -26.30 -2.44 24.41
CA GLY A 24 -27.36 -1.91 25.26
C GLY A 24 -27.23 -2.36 26.71
N THR A 25 -26.92 -3.65 26.94
CA THR A 25 -26.74 -4.21 28.28
C THR A 25 -25.56 -3.57 29.00
N GLU A 26 -24.39 -3.50 28.35
CA GLU A 26 -23.17 -2.98 28.98
C GLU A 26 -23.23 -1.47 29.20
N MET A 27 -23.75 -0.72 28.25
CA MET A 27 -23.95 0.73 28.39
C MET A 27 -24.98 1.05 29.49
N ASN A 28 -26.09 0.31 29.55
CA ASN A 28 -27.09 0.46 30.60
C ASN A 28 -26.54 0.05 31.97
N ASN A 29 -25.72 -0.99 32.04
CA ASN A 29 -25.06 -1.40 33.27
C ASN A 29 -24.11 -0.30 33.81
N ALA A 30 -23.32 0.33 32.94
CA ALA A 30 -22.37 1.37 33.30
C ALA A 30 -23.04 2.71 33.64
N TYR A 31 -23.96 3.18 32.80
CA TYR A 31 -24.48 4.55 32.84
C TYR A 31 -25.94 4.67 33.30
N LYS A 32 -26.62 3.55 33.56
CA LYS A 32 -28.00 3.49 34.08
C LYS A 32 -28.94 4.34 33.22
N SER A 33 -29.75 5.20 33.82
CA SER A 33 -30.74 6.02 33.12
C SER A 33 -30.16 6.98 32.07
N LYS A 34 -28.84 7.20 32.03
CA LYS A 34 -28.16 8.06 31.05
C LYS A 34 -27.44 7.30 29.94
N TRP A 35 -27.61 5.99 29.87
CA TRP A 35 -26.88 5.15 28.93
C TRP A 35 -27.07 5.56 27.47
N TRP A 36 -28.28 5.99 27.11
CA TRP A 36 -28.58 6.41 25.76
C TRP A 36 -27.96 7.78 25.41
N ASP A 37 -27.97 8.72 26.36
CA ASP A 37 -27.30 10.02 26.18
C ASP A 37 -25.80 9.83 25.92
N GLU A 38 -25.17 8.87 26.61
CA GLU A 38 -23.77 8.52 26.39
C GLU A 38 -23.56 7.83 25.03
N VAL A 39 -24.47 6.95 24.59
CA VAL A 39 -24.42 6.38 23.23
C VAL A 39 -24.48 7.48 22.17
N LEU A 40 -25.40 8.44 22.30
CA LEU A 40 -25.54 9.58 21.38
C LEU A 40 -24.30 10.49 21.43
N TYR A 41 -23.75 10.76 22.61
CA TYR A 41 -22.51 11.53 22.77
C TYR A 41 -21.31 10.83 22.12
N LYS A 42 -21.23 9.50 22.23
CA LYS A 42 -20.18 8.71 21.60
C LYS A 42 -20.42 8.49 20.11
N LEU A 43 -21.57 8.86 19.57
CA LEU A 43 -21.89 8.84 18.15
C LEU A 43 -22.28 10.24 17.66
N ASP A 44 -21.62 11.28 18.17
CA ASP A 44 -21.90 12.70 17.85
C ASP A 44 -21.85 13.00 16.34
N ASP A 45 -20.99 12.32 15.61
CA ASP A 45 -20.85 12.36 14.15
C ASP A 45 -21.98 11.64 13.39
N HIS A 46 -22.85 10.91 14.08
CA HIS A 46 -23.97 10.13 13.54
C HIS A 46 -25.28 10.33 14.32
N ALA A 47 -25.34 11.31 15.23
CA ALA A 47 -26.45 11.50 16.16
C ALA A 47 -27.77 11.86 15.46
N ASP A 48 -27.71 12.50 14.30
CA ASP A 48 -28.88 12.87 13.49
C ASP A 48 -29.62 11.66 12.89
N GLU A 49 -29.00 10.48 12.86
CA GLU A 49 -29.57 9.23 12.32
C GLU A 49 -30.20 8.35 13.41
N LEU A 50 -30.14 8.76 14.68
CA LEU A 50 -30.59 7.99 15.84
C LEU A 50 -31.74 8.69 16.60
N PRO A 51 -32.65 7.93 17.23
CA PRO A 51 -33.73 8.51 18.04
C PRO A 51 -33.16 9.22 19.28
N LEU A 52 -33.66 10.42 19.59
CA LEU A 52 -33.26 11.18 20.78
C LEU A 52 -33.82 10.59 22.09
N HIS A 53 -34.93 9.86 22.00
CA HIS A 53 -35.61 9.20 23.12
C HIS A 53 -36.46 8.04 22.58
N GLY A 54 -36.71 7.05 23.43
CA GLY A 54 -37.49 5.86 23.12
C GLY A 54 -37.51 4.91 24.31
N ASP A 55 -38.28 3.84 24.21
CA ASP A 55 -38.13 2.74 25.17
C ASP A 55 -36.85 1.93 24.88
N TYR A 56 -36.46 1.06 25.83
CA TYR A 56 -35.19 0.33 25.72
C TYR A 56 -35.09 -0.54 24.45
N GLU A 57 -36.22 -1.09 23.99
CA GLU A 57 -36.27 -1.97 22.82
C GLU A 57 -36.16 -1.15 21.54
N GLU A 58 -36.92 -0.05 21.43
CA GLU A 58 -36.84 0.90 20.33
C GLU A 58 -35.43 1.49 20.14
N LEU A 59 -34.75 1.81 21.25
CA LEU A 59 -33.40 2.37 21.21
C LEU A 59 -32.36 1.33 20.76
N ILE A 60 -32.45 0.09 21.23
CA ILE A 60 -31.54 -0.99 20.80
C ILE A 60 -31.73 -1.33 19.33
N ASP A 61 -32.98 -1.44 18.87
CA ASP A 61 -33.29 -1.78 17.49
C ASP A 61 -32.83 -0.71 16.50
N SER A 62 -32.67 0.54 16.96
CA SER A 62 -32.14 1.64 16.15
C SER A 62 -30.63 1.54 15.86
N LEU A 63 -29.88 0.75 16.64
CA LEU A 63 -28.42 0.63 16.48
C LEU A 63 -28.07 -0.36 15.37
N ASP A 64 -27.57 0.13 14.24
CA ASP A 64 -27.00 -0.74 13.20
C ASP A 64 -25.66 -1.39 13.64
N VAL A 65 -25.20 -2.40 12.90
CA VAL A 65 -23.95 -3.12 13.21
C VAL A 65 -22.74 -2.17 13.27
N ALA A 66 -22.68 -1.14 12.43
CA ALA A 66 -21.57 -0.21 12.41
C ALA A 66 -21.55 0.67 13.67
N ASN A 67 -22.71 1.18 14.09
CA ASN A 67 -22.88 1.97 15.30
C ASN A 67 -22.59 1.13 16.55
N CYS A 68 -23.02 -0.13 16.60
CA CYS A 68 -22.64 -1.06 17.66
C CYS A 68 -21.12 -1.17 17.81
N ILE A 69 -20.40 -1.38 16.70
CA ILE A 69 -18.94 -1.49 16.72
C ILE A 69 -18.29 -0.16 17.14
N ARG A 70 -18.77 0.98 16.64
CA ARG A 70 -18.24 2.31 17.00
C ARG A 70 -18.36 2.57 18.51
N VAL A 71 -19.51 2.27 19.11
CA VAL A 71 -19.72 2.42 20.56
C VAL A 71 -18.72 1.54 21.33
N ILE A 72 -18.60 0.26 20.96
CA ILE A 72 -17.66 -0.67 21.62
C ILE A 72 -16.21 -0.16 21.52
N GLN A 73 -15.82 0.40 20.38
CA GLN A 73 -14.46 0.89 20.17
C GLN A 73 -14.18 2.20 20.91
N ARG A 74 -15.15 3.14 20.94
CA ARG A 74 -15.03 4.44 21.58
C ARG A 74 -15.07 4.31 23.11
N GLU A 75 -15.86 3.37 23.63
CA GLU A 75 -15.95 3.01 25.06
C GLU A 75 -15.02 1.86 25.48
N TRP A 76 -14.04 1.52 24.64
CA TRP A 76 -13.20 0.34 24.88
C TRP A 76 -12.46 0.39 26.22
N LYS A 77 -11.87 1.53 26.56
CA LYS A 77 -11.01 1.64 27.76
C LYS A 77 -11.82 1.55 29.05
N ASP A 78 -13.04 2.04 29.01
CA ASP A 78 -13.83 2.34 30.20
C ASP A 78 -14.84 1.22 30.50
N ILE A 79 -15.38 0.56 29.45
CA ILE A 79 -16.37 -0.51 29.58
C ILE A 79 -15.86 -1.81 28.95
N PHE A 80 -15.69 -1.82 27.63
CA PHE A 80 -15.64 -3.07 26.87
C PHE A 80 -14.33 -3.85 26.99
N ARG A 81 -13.26 -3.27 27.52
CA ARG A 81 -12.00 -3.99 27.83
C ARG A 81 -12.19 -5.08 28.89
N TYR A 82 -13.19 -4.93 29.76
CA TYR A 82 -13.46 -5.90 30.83
C TYR A 82 -14.37 -7.04 30.36
N GLU A 83 -15.21 -6.78 29.37
CA GLU A 83 -16.19 -7.74 28.83
C GLU A 83 -15.68 -8.49 27.59
N LEU A 84 -14.76 -7.90 26.83
CA LEU A 84 -14.22 -8.48 25.61
C LEU A 84 -12.68 -8.41 25.62
N ASP A 85 -12.05 -9.53 25.24
CA ASP A 85 -10.59 -9.61 25.14
C ASP A 85 -10.04 -8.89 23.90
N LEU A 86 -8.71 -8.73 23.85
CA LEU A 86 -8.04 -8.04 22.74
C LEU A 86 -8.31 -8.72 21.39
N ASP A 87 -8.46 -10.04 21.38
CA ASP A 87 -8.81 -10.81 20.18
C ASP A 87 -10.22 -10.47 19.71
N GLY A 88 -11.20 -10.32 20.61
CA GLY A 88 -12.53 -9.83 20.27
C GLY A 88 -12.52 -8.41 19.71
N ARG A 89 -11.64 -7.53 20.23
CA ARG A 89 -11.44 -6.19 19.63
C ARG A 89 -10.92 -6.26 18.20
N ASN A 90 -9.98 -7.17 17.93
CA ASN A 90 -9.44 -7.35 16.58
C ASN A 90 -10.51 -7.90 15.62
N LEU A 91 -11.35 -8.83 16.09
CA LEU A 91 -12.48 -9.34 15.32
C LEU A 91 -13.53 -8.25 15.02
N LEU A 92 -13.76 -7.31 15.94
CA LEU A 92 -14.63 -6.14 15.68
C LEU A 92 -14.07 -5.22 14.58
N ASN A 93 -12.75 -5.00 14.55
CA ASN A 93 -12.11 -4.23 13.48
C ASN A 93 -12.26 -4.94 12.12
N GLU A 94 -12.06 -6.26 12.10
CA GLU A 94 -12.26 -7.07 10.91
C GLU A 94 -13.73 -7.02 10.45
N LEU A 95 -14.69 -7.16 11.38
CA LEU A 95 -16.13 -7.07 11.10
C LEU A 95 -16.54 -5.70 10.53
N MET A 96 -15.96 -4.61 11.02
CA MET A 96 -16.19 -3.27 10.44
C MET A 96 -15.71 -3.21 8.99
N GLY A 97 -14.54 -3.79 8.70
CA GLY A 97 -14.04 -3.93 7.34
C GLY A 97 -14.99 -4.73 6.45
N ILE A 98 -15.43 -5.89 6.93
CA ILE A 98 -16.39 -6.77 6.23
C ILE A 98 -17.69 -6.01 5.92
N ARG A 99 -18.27 -5.33 6.91
CA ARG A 99 -19.51 -4.56 6.73
C ARG A 99 -19.34 -3.50 5.65
N ASN A 100 -18.22 -2.79 5.63
CA ASN A 100 -17.93 -1.78 4.60
C ASN A 100 -17.79 -2.42 3.21
N THR A 101 -17.10 -3.55 3.09
CA THR A 101 -17.00 -4.29 1.82
C THR A 101 -18.39 -4.69 1.30
N ILE A 102 -19.25 -5.23 2.16
CA ILE A 102 -20.62 -5.62 1.81
C ILE A 102 -21.47 -4.41 1.39
N ALA A 103 -21.29 -3.25 2.02
CA ALA A 103 -22.00 -2.03 1.62
C ALA A 103 -21.56 -1.48 0.24
N HIS A 104 -20.33 -1.80 -0.22
CA HIS A 104 -19.76 -1.29 -1.47
C HIS A 104 -19.85 -2.25 -2.66
N ILE A 105 -20.24 -3.51 -2.46
CA ILE A 105 -20.17 -4.57 -3.49
C ILE A 105 -21.21 -4.44 -4.62
N GLY A 106 -22.30 -3.69 -4.42
CA GLY A 106 -23.30 -3.42 -5.45
C GLY A 106 -24.05 -4.68 -5.94
N GLN A 107 -24.04 -4.96 -7.24
CA GLN A 107 -24.69 -6.13 -7.88
C GLN A 107 -23.74 -7.33 -8.07
N GLN A 108 -22.53 -7.30 -7.52
CA GLN A 108 -21.56 -8.39 -7.65
C GLN A 108 -21.68 -9.37 -6.48
N ASP A 109 -21.51 -10.67 -6.74
CA ASP A 109 -21.51 -11.69 -5.69
C ASP A 109 -20.11 -11.85 -5.05
N LEU A 110 -20.07 -12.38 -3.83
CA LEU A 110 -18.84 -12.59 -3.07
C LEU A 110 -18.05 -13.82 -3.54
N PRO A 111 -16.71 -13.72 -3.65
CA PRO A 111 -15.87 -14.90 -3.76
C PRO A 111 -16.10 -15.85 -2.59
N GLN A 112 -16.14 -17.16 -2.88
CA GLN A 112 -16.37 -18.22 -1.87
C GLN A 112 -15.42 -18.13 -0.66
N PRO A 113 -14.10 -17.94 -0.82
CA PRO A 113 -13.18 -17.85 0.31
C PRO A 113 -13.47 -16.65 1.21
N ASP A 114 -13.93 -15.54 0.63
CA ASP A 114 -14.27 -14.33 1.37
C ASP A 114 -15.56 -14.52 2.15
N ALA A 115 -16.58 -15.13 1.55
CA ALA A 115 -17.81 -15.47 2.25
C ALA A 115 -17.57 -16.43 3.42
N GLU A 116 -16.71 -17.43 3.23
CA GLU A 116 -16.26 -18.34 4.29
C GLU A 116 -15.52 -17.59 5.40
N ARG A 117 -14.57 -16.71 5.05
CA ARG A 117 -13.83 -15.90 6.02
C ARG A 117 -14.75 -14.96 6.79
N TYR A 118 -15.70 -14.34 6.13
CA TYR A 118 -16.63 -13.40 6.74
C TYR A 118 -17.52 -14.10 7.76
N LEU A 119 -18.06 -15.27 7.41
CA LEU A 119 -18.85 -16.09 8.33
C LEU A 119 -18.00 -16.66 9.49
N ASP A 120 -16.74 -17.04 9.25
CA ASP A 120 -15.83 -17.47 10.33
C ASP A 120 -15.54 -16.32 11.31
N THR A 121 -15.26 -15.13 10.81
CA THR A 121 -15.03 -13.94 11.64
C THR A 121 -16.27 -13.58 12.46
N MET A 122 -17.47 -13.61 11.85
CA MET A 122 -18.74 -13.42 12.57
C MET A 122 -18.96 -14.49 13.63
N ALA A 123 -18.73 -15.76 13.32
CA ALA A 123 -18.91 -16.87 14.26
C ALA A 123 -17.94 -16.78 15.45
N ARG A 124 -16.68 -16.41 15.21
CA ARG A 124 -15.68 -16.25 16.27
C ARG A 124 -15.97 -15.07 17.19
N LEU A 125 -16.44 -13.96 16.63
CA LEU A 125 -16.88 -12.83 17.43
C LEU A 125 -18.13 -13.21 18.23
N CYS A 126 -19.11 -13.82 17.57
CA CYS A 126 -20.35 -14.25 18.20
C CYS A 126 -20.08 -15.25 19.33
N GLU A 127 -19.11 -16.17 19.20
CA GLU A 127 -18.77 -17.14 20.26
C GLU A 127 -18.38 -16.47 21.59
N LYS A 128 -17.83 -15.25 21.52
CA LYS A 128 -17.46 -14.46 22.70
C LYS A 128 -18.65 -13.77 23.36
N LEU A 129 -19.74 -13.57 22.62
CA LEU A 129 -20.94 -12.83 23.07
C LEU A 129 -22.11 -13.78 23.36
N ASP A 130 -22.41 -14.66 22.42
CA ASP A 130 -23.48 -15.64 22.48
C ASP A 130 -23.10 -16.93 21.73
N ARG A 131 -23.01 -18.03 22.48
CA ARG A 131 -22.59 -19.35 21.95
C ARG A 131 -23.65 -19.97 21.04
N GLU A 132 -24.93 -19.69 21.26
CA GLU A 132 -26.01 -20.27 20.46
C GLU A 132 -26.04 -19.63 19.07
N GLY A 133 -26.02 -18.30 19.00
CA GLY A 133 -25.89 -17.54 17.75
C GLY A 133 -24.62 -17.90 16.98
N ALA A 134 -23.50 -18.15 17.67
CA ALA A 134 -22.27 -18.60 17.04
C ALA A 134 -22.42 -19.95 16.34
N GLN A 135 -23.16 -20.90 16.93
CA GLN A 135 -23.45 -22.19 16.30
C GLN A 135 -24.32 -22.03 15.07
N GLN A 136 -25.30 -21.12 15.10
CA GLN A 136 -26.15 -20.86 13.95
C GLN A 136 -25.36 -20.24 12.78
N ILE A 137 -24.45 -19.29 13.06
CA ILE A 137 -23.55 -18.73 12.05
C ILE A 137 -22.57 -19.80 11.52
N ARG A 138 -22.08 -20.70 12.40
CA ARG A 138 -21.27 -21.86 11.97
C ARG A 138 -22.04 -22.85 11.10
N ALA A 139 -23.35 -23.00 11.31
CA ALA A 139 -24.18 -23.82 10.45
C ALA A 139 -24.23 -23.23 9.03
N LEU A 140 -24.41 -21.92 8.89
CA LEU A 140 -24.31 -21.22 7.59
C LEU A 140 -22.93 -21.39 6.94
N TYR A 141 -21.86 -21.28 7.73
CA TYR A 141 -20.49 -21.55 7.26
C TYR A 141 -20.30 -23.00 6.77
N ASN A 142 -20.89 -23.97 7.46
CA ASN A 142 -20.80 -25.37 7.03
C ASN A 142 -21.64 -25.63 5.77
N GLU A 143 -22.82 -25.01 5.65
CA GLU A 143 -23.67 -25.11 4.46
C GLU A 143 -22.97 -24.59 3.21
N ILE A 144 -22.33 -23.42 3.29
CA ILE A 144 -21.60 -22.84 2.14
C ILE A 144 -20.40 -23.71 1.75
N ARG A 145 -19.71 -24.30 2.74
CA ARG A 145 -18.53 -25.16 2.55
C ARG A 145 -18.85 -26.57 2.04
N HIS A 146 -19.97 -27.15 2.48
CA HIS A 146 -20.41 -28.46 2.02
C HIS A 146 -21.07 -28.42 0.64
N ALA A 147 -21.69 -27.29 0.29
CA ALA A 147 -22.20 -27.05 -1.06
C ALA A 147 -21.08 -27.12 -2.11
N GLU A 148 -19.93 -26.52 -1.83
CA GLU A 148 -18.74 -26.58 -2.69
C GLU A 148 -18.19 -28.01 -2.78
N LYS A 149 -18.07 -28.71 -1.65
CA LYS A 149 -17.57 -30.10 -1.63
C LYS A 149 -18.46 -31.07 -2.42
N ALA A 150 -19.78 -30.88 -2.43
CA ALA A 150 -20.67 -31.70 -3.25
C ALA A 150 -20.51 -31.43 -4.76
N GLU A 151 -20.23 -30.19 -5.16
CA GLU A 151 -19.87 -29.84 -6.54
C GLU A 151 -18.45 -30.34 -6.90
N ALA A 152 -17.51 -30.30 -5.96
CA ALA A 152 -16.14 -30.80 -6.08
C ALA A 152 -16.04 -32.34 -6.12
N ASP A 153 -16.84 -33.05 -5.33
CA ASP A 153 -16.91 -34.52 -5.33
C ASP A 153 -17.64 -35.05 -6.56
N SER A 154 -18.60 -34.31 -7.13
CA SER A 154 -19.18 -34.64 -8.45
C SER A 154 -18.19 -34.48 -9.61
N SER A 155 -17.09 -33.74 -9.38
CA SER A 155 -16.09 -33.41 -10.40
C SER A 155 -14.78 -34.21 -10.28
N LEU A 156 -14.64 -35.04 -9.24
CA LEU A 156 -13.60 -36.06 -9.09
C LEU A 156 -13.93 -37.35 -9.85
N SER A 157 -13.94 -37.29 -11.19
CA SER A 157 -13.54 -38.45 -11.99
C SER A 157 -12.04 -38.35 -12.24
N GLY A 158 -11.31 -39.46 -12.12
CA GLY A 158 -9.89 -39.56 -12.43
C GLY A 158 -9.52 -39.11 -13.86
N PRO A 159 -8.22 -39.15 -14.23
CA PRO A 159 -7.75 -38.63 -15.51
C PRO A 159 -8.56 -39.23 -16.66
N ILE A 160 -9.26 -38.38 -17.41
CA ILE A 160 -9.90 -38.78 -18.67
C ILE A 160 -8.77 -38.91 -19.69
N PRO A 161 -8.50 -40.11 -20.22
CA PRO A 161 -7.64 -40.24 -21.40
C PRO A 161 -8.30 -39.44 -22.53
N ILE A 162 -7.50 -38.68 -23.27
CA ILE A 162 -7.99 -37.99 -24.47
C ILE A 162 -8.48 -39.07 -25.44
N GLU A 163 -9.81 -39.26 -25.54
CA GLU A 163 -10.40 -39.74 -26.77
C GLU A 163 -10.22 -38.64 -27.80
N GLU A 164 -9.71 -39.02 -28.98
CA GLU A 164 -9.56 -38.18 -30.15
C GLU A 164 -10.94 -37.72 -30.65
N THR A 165 -11.58 -36.78 -29.95
CA THR A 165 -12.56 -35.93 -30.60
C THR A 165 -11.80 -34.83 -31.31
N LEU A 166 -11.65 -35.03 -32.62
CA LEU A 166 -11.34 -34.00 -33.61
C LEU A 166 -12.12 -32.74 -33.24
N VAL A 167 -11.41 -31.70 -32.82
CA VAL A 167 -12.00 -30.36 -32.67
C VAL A 167 -12.27 -29.89 -34.09
N ASP A 168 -13.54 -29.67 -34.39
CA ASP A 168 -14.00 -29.13 -35.66
C ASP A 168 -13.38 -27.72 -35.87
N ASP A 169 -12.83 -27.50 -37.05
CA ASP A 169 -11.89 -26.43 -37.41
C ASP A 169 -12.55 -25.04 -37.57
N THR A 170 -13.71 -24.80 -36.95
CA THR A 170 -14.60 -23.69 -37.32
C THR A 170 -14.70 -22.52 -36.35
N ASP A 171 -13.89 -22.44 -35.29
CA ASP A 171 -13.92 -21.25 -34.40
C ASP A 171 -12.53 -20.67 -34.07
N MET A 172 -11.60 -20.75 -35.03
CA MET A 172 -10.35 -20.00 -35.01
C MET A 172 -10.58 -18.62 -35.65
N ARG A 173 -10.76 -17.58 -34.83
CA ARG A 173 -10.61 -16.20 -35.31
C ARG A 173 -9.19 -16.01 -35.85
N GLU A 174 -9.10 -15.39 -37.02
CA GLU A 174 -7.87 -15.18 -37.80
C GLU A 174 -6.71 -14.64 -36.93
N GLY A 175 -5.55 -15.31 -37.03
CA GLY A 175 -4.32 -14.93 -36.35
C GLY A 175 -3.70 -15.99 -35.43
N ALA A 176 -4.15 -17.25 -35.49
CA ALA A 176 -3.56 -18.35 -34.72
C ALA A 176 -2.13 -18.67 -35.20
N VAL A 177 -1.15 -18.20 -34.43
CA VAL A 177 0.28 -18.49 -34.61
C VAL A 177 0.56 -19.95 -34.25
N GLU A 178 1.44 -20.60 -35.02
CA GLU A 178 1.83 -22.02 -35.11
C GLU A 178 2.13 -22.82 -33.80
N ASP A 179 2.07 -22.22 -32.60
CA ASP A 179 2.67 -22.79 -31.37
C ASP A 179 1.73 -23.64 -30.49
N LEU A 180 0.47 -23.26 -30.32
CA LEU A 180 -0.42 -23.92 -29.35
C LEU A 180 -0.73 -25.38 -29.76
N MET A 181 -0.99 -25.61 -31.04
CA MET A 181 -1.29 -26.92 -31.61
C MET A 181 -0.08 -27.86 -31.58
N THR A 182 1.13 -27.31 -31.67
CA THR A 182 2.39 -28.07 -31.60
C THR A 182 2.65 -28.55 -30.18
N LEU A 183 2.40 -27.72 -29.17
CA LEU A 183 2.58 -28.09 -27.75
C LEU A 183 1.53 -29.09 -27.26
N ILE A 184 0.27 -28.98 -27.69
CA ILE A 184 -0.80 -29.94 -27.38
C ILE A 184 -0.43 -31.35 -27.88
N ARG A 185 0.18 -31.47 -29.07
CA ARG A 185 0.65 -32.75 -29.64
C ARG A 185 1.76 -33.42 -28.83
N THR A 186 2.49 -32.69 -27.97
CA THR A 186 3.63 -33.23 -27.21
C THR A 186 3.29 -33.82 -25.82
N LYS A 187 2.00 -33.91 -25.44
CA LYS A 187 1.56 -34.32 -24.09
C LYS A 187 2.14 -33.47 -22.95
N LYS A 188 2.45 -32.19 -23.21
CA LYS A 188 2.96 -31.24 -22.22
C LYS A 188 1.89 -30.29 -21.66
N ILE A 189 0.73 -30.23 -22.31
CA ILE A 189 -0.39 -29.36 -21.96
C ILE A 189 -1.65 -30.21 -21.80
N TYR A 190 -2.41 -29.97 -20.74
CA TYR A 190 -3.66 -30.66 -20.44
C TYR A 190 -4.76 -29.64 -20.17
N LYS A 191 -5.87 -29.72 -20.92
CA LYS A 191 -7.02 -28.83 -20.71
C LYS A 191 -7.73 -29.20 -19.41
N THR A 192 -8.08 -28.21 -18.60
CA THR A 192 -8.85 -28.40 -17.37
C THR A 192 -10.33 -28.07 -17.60
N LYS A 193 -11.16 -28.32 -16.59
CA LYS A 193 -12.56 -27.86 -16.56
C LYS A 193 -12.70 -26.40 -16.15
N TYR A 194 -11.62 -25.77 -15.66
CA TYR A 194 -11.65 -24.42 -15.13
C TYR A 194 -11.51 -23.37 -16.23
N THR A 195 -12.05 -22.19 -15.96
CA THR A 195 -11.90 -21.00 -16.80
C THR A 195 -11.49 -19.82 -15.94
N ARG A 196 -10.80 -18.83 -16.52
CA ARG A 196 -10.42 -17.58 -15.87
C ARG A 196 -10.81 -16.42 -16.77
N LYS A 197 -11.41 -15.38 -16.18
CA LYS A 197 -11.63 -14.11 -16.86
C LYS A 197 -10.30 -13.36 -16.94
N VAL A 198 -9.92 -12.93 -18.13
CA VAL A 198 -8.72 -12.12 -18.35
C VAL A 198 -9.12 -10.90 -19.15
N THR A 199 -8.73 -9.72 -18.68
CA THR A 199 -8.95 -8.46 -19.38
C THR A 199 -7.71 -8.13 -20.21
N PHE A 200 -7.79 -8.34 -21.51
CA PHE A 200 -6.71 -8.06 -22.47
C PHE A 200 -7.23 -7.09 -23.54
N ASP A 201 -6.44 -6.06 -23.86
CA ASP A 201 -6.81 -5.02 -24.84
C ASP A 201 -8.17 -4.34 -24.55
N GLY A 202 -8.45 -4.09 -23.25
CA GLY A 202 -9.71 -3.49 -22.80
C GLY A 202 -10.94 -4.40 -22.92
N LYS A 203 -10.77 -5.65 -23.36
CA LYS A 203 -11.83 -6.66 -23.47
C LYS A 203 -11.65 -7.73 -22.40
N THR A 204 -12.71 -7.98 -21.64
CA THR A 204 -12.72 -9.07 -20.65
C THR A 204 -13.30 -10.31 -21.31
N GLU A 205 -12.45 -11.31 -21.53
CA GLU A 205 -12.85 -12.59 -22.12
C GLU A 205 -12.64 -13.74 -21.13
N ILE A 206 -13.40 -14.82 -21.31
CA ILE A 206 -13.27 -16.04 -20.51
C ILE A 206 -12.33 -16.99 -21.25
N TYR A 207 -11.18 -17.29 -20.63
CA TYR A 207 -10.20 -18.20 -21.19
C TYR A 207 -10.22 -19.56 -20.49
N PRO A 208 -10.05 -20.67 -21.23
CA PRO A 208 -9.85 -21.99 -20.63
C PRO A 208 -8.51 -22.05 -19.89
N VAL A 209 -8.51 -22.73 -18.74
CA VAL A 209 -7.30 -22.98 -17.96
C VAL A 209 -6.68 -24.32 -18.36
N TYR A 210 -5.36 -24.32 -18.50
CA TYR A 210 -4.56 -25.48 -18.85
C TYR A 210 -3.55 -25.82 -17.75
N ARG A 211 -3.21 -27.09 -17.61
CA ARG A 211 -2.05 -27.57 -16.84
C ARG A 211 -0.88 -27.76 -17.79
N VAL A 212 0.16 -26.96 -17.61
CA VAL A 212 1.37 -26.97 -18.44
C VAL A 212 2.54 -27.50 -17.63
N ARG A 213 3.32 -28.43 -18.18
CA ARG A 213 4.52 -28.93 -17.50
C ARG A 213 5.55 -27.82 -17.32
N LEU A 214 6.25 -27.83 -16.18
CA LEU A 214 7.20 -26.77 -15.84
C LEU A 214 8.38 -26.62 -16.82
N ASP A 215 8.75 -27.70 -17.52
CA ASP A 215 9.83 -27.73 -18.52
C ASP A 215 9.42 -27.17 -19.89
N ALA A 216 8.16 -26.79 -20.06
CA ALA A 216 7.68 -26.04 -21.22
C ALA A 216 7.61 -24.53 -20.96
N LEU A 217 7.98 -24.08 -19.75
CA LEU A 217 7.80 -22.70 -19.30
C LEU A 217 9.13 -22.03 -18.98
N TYR A 218 9.16 -20.71 -19.11
CA TYR A 218 10.29 -19.91 -18.70
C TYR A 218 9.86 -18.54 -18.17
N TYR A 219 10.69 -17.96 -17.30
CA TYR A 219 10.40 -16.67 -16.68
C TYR A 219 10.42 -15.52 -17.69
N ASN A 220 9.67 -14.46 -17.39
CA ASN A 220 9.79 -13.19 -18.10
C ASN A 220 10.83 -12.30 -17.43
N ASP A 221 12.00 -12.13 -18.04
CA ASP A 221 13.06 -11.22 -17.60
C ASP A 221 12.70 -9.73 -17.72
N GLN A 222 11.59 -9.38 -18.38
CA GLN A 222 11.12 -7.99 -18.45
C GLN A 222 10.31 -7.55 -17.23
N ASN A 223 10.00 -8.48 -16.30
CA ASN A 223 9.24 -8.17 -15.09
C ASN A 223 10.00 -7.17 -14.19
N ASP A 224 9.30 -6.14 -13.72
CA ASP A 224 9.91 -5.06 -12.91
C ASP A 224 10.46 -5.55 -11.57
N ARG A 225 9.85 -6.60 -10.98
CA ARG A 225 10.20 -7.13 -9.65
C ARG A 225 11.63 -7.68 -9.53
N ILE A 226 12.23 -8.01 -10.66
CA ILE A 226 13.60 -8.55 -10.73
C ILE A 226 14.54 -7.64 -11.52
N ALA A 227 14.09 -6.45 -11.96
CA ALA A 227 14.88 -5.56 -12.79
C ALA A 227 16.19 -5.12 -12.10
N THR A 228 16.13 -4.88 -10.79
CA THR A 228 17.30 -4.47 -9.99
C THR A 228 18.29 -5.61 -9.76
N TRP A 229 17.80 -6.84 -9.61
CA TRP A 229 18.60 -8.06 -9.58
C TRP A 229 19.25 -8.37 -10.93
N ILE A 230 18.51 -8.20 -12.04
CA ILE A 230 19.05 -8.36 -13.39
C ILE A 230 20.12 -7.30 -13.67
N SER A 231 19.91 -6.05 -13.25
CA SER A 231 20.91 -4.97 -13.36
C SER A 231 22.19 -5.34 -12.61
N ARG A 232 22.06 -5.80 -11.36
CA ARG A 232 23.19 -6.28 -10.55
C ARG A 232 23.92 -7.43 -11.24
N TYR A 233 23.20 -8.45 -11.69
CA TYR A 233 23.79 -9.60 -12.38
C TYR A 233 24.54 -9.18 -13.66
N ARG A 234 23.98 -8.25 -14.45
CA ARG A 234 24.65 -7.71 -15.64
C ARG A 234 25.88 -6.87 -15.31
N ALA A 235 25.87 -6.13 -14.20
CA ALA A 235 27.04 -5.38 -13.73
C ALA A 235 28.17 -6.33 -13.29
N GLU A 236 27.83 -7.43 -12.60
CA GLU A 236 28.81 -8.41 -12.11
C GLU A 236 29.32 -9.39 -13.19
N LYS A 237 28.45 -9.80 -14.13
CA LYS A 237 28.72 -10.87 -15.11
C LYS A 237 28.80 -10.41 -16.57
N GLY A 238 28.42 -9.16 -16.85
CA GLY A 238 28.38 -8.58 -18.20
C GLY A 238 26.97 -8.57 -18.83
N ALA A 239 26.74 -7.62 -19.75
CA ALA A 239 25.41 -7.32 -20.31
C ALA A 239 24.73 -8.49 -21.07
N GLY A 240 25.52 -9.39 -21.67
CA GLY A 240 25.03 -10.57 -22.43
C GLY A 240 24.98 -11.87 -21.64
N ALA A 241 25.31 -11.85 -20.34
CA ALA A 241 25.45 -13.07 -19.54
C ALA A 241 24.13 -13.81 -19.30
N LEU A 242 22.98 -13.12 -19.37
CA LEU A 242 21.67 -13.73 -19.15
C LEU A 242 21.08 -14.32 -20.44
N SER A 243 21.24 -13.62 -21.58
CA SER A 243 20.68 -14.01 -22.88
C SER A 243 21.44 -15.15 -23.57
N SER A 244 22.64 -15.47 -23.09
CA SER A 244 23.46 -16.59 -23.57
C SER A 244 23.20 -17.91 -22.83
N LEU A 245 22.40 -17.88 -21.76
CA LEU A 245 22.08 -19.06 -20.95
C LEU A 245 21.09 -19.98 -21.68
N LYS A 246 21.22 -21.29 -21.45
CA LYS A 246 20.21 -22.27 -21.86
C LYS A 246 18.96 -22.12 -20.99
N SER A 247 17.80 -22.56 -21.47
CA SER A 247 16.50 -22.37 -20.80
C SER A 247 16.48 -22.80 -19.33
N GLN A 248 17.13 -23.91 -18.99
CA GLN A 248 17.20 -24.39 -17.60
C GLN A 248 18.07 -23.48 -16.72
N GLU A 249 19.28 -23.14 -17.17
CA GLU A 249 20.20 -22.26 -16.44
C GLU A 249 19.63 -20.85 -16.28
N TYR A 250 18.98 -20.33 -17.33
CA TYR A 250 18.24 -19.09 -17.29
C TYR A 250 17.16 -19.12 -16.20
N ASN A 251 16.34 -20.17 -16.19
CA ASN A 251 15.29 -20.30 -15.20
C ASN A 251 15.87 -20.43 -13.77
N ASP A 252 16.99 -21.12 -13.59
CA ASP A 252 17.63 -21.27 -12.28
C ASP A 252 18.16 -19.94 -11.74
N VAL A 253 18.73 -19.08 -12.60
CA VAL A 253 19.18 -17.73 -12.23
C VAL A 253 18.00 -16.84 -11.84
N ILE A 254 16.94 -16.79 -12.65
CA ILE A 254 15.77 -15.95 -12.36
C ILE A 254 14.99 -16.46 -11.13
N GLU A 255 14.90 -17.77 -10.95
CA GLU A 255 14.30 -18.36 -9.76
C GLU A 255 15.03 -17.89 -8.49
N GLN A 256 16.36 -17.83 -8.53
CA GLN A 256 17.15 -17.37 -7.39
C GLN A 256 16.85 -15.91 -7.05
N PHE A 257 16.74 -15.03 -8.05
CA PHE A 257 16.38 -13.62 -7.83
C PHE A 257 15.00 -13.47 -7.18
N ILE A 258 14.02 -14.23 -7.66
CA ILE A 258 12.65 -14.21 -7.09
C ILE A 258 12.67 -14.73 -5.65
N TYR A 259 13.43 -15.77 -5.36
CA TYR A 259 13.55 -16.31 -4.01
C TYR A 259 14.21 -15.33 -3.06
N GLU A 260 15.35 -14.75 -3.45
CA GLU A 260 16.08 -13.78 -2.63
C GLU A 260 15.32 -12.48 -2.41
N SER A 261 14.40 -12.12 -3.32
CA SER A 261 13.58 -10.92 -3.18
C SER A 261 12.67 -10.96 -1.94
N ASN A 262 12.12 -12.12 -1.60
CA ASN A 262 11.27 -12.33 -0.42
C ASN A 262 11.18 -13.83 -0.03
N PRO A 263 12.20 -14.36 0.66
CA PRO A 263 12.28 -15.79 0.98
C PRO A 263 11.11 -16.30 1.82
N ASP A 264 10.63 -15.50 2.76
CA ASP A 264 9.58 -15.90 3.71
C ASP A 264 8.22 -16.00 3.02
N SER A 265 7.90 -15.04 2.16
CA SER A 265 6.66 -15.08 1.36
C SER A 265 6.69 -16.25 0.37
N ILE A 266 7.84 -16.55 -0.25
CA ILE A 266 7.99 -17.74 -1.10
C ILE A 266 7.81 -19.03 -0.30
N LYS A 267 8.44 -19.17 0.87
CA LYS A 267 8.25 -20.36 1.73
C LYS A 267 6.80 -20.55 2.15
N LYS A 268 6.08 -19.47 2.49
CA LYS A 268 4.66 -19.50 2.84
C LYS A 268 3.81 -19.97 1.65
N THR A 269 4.01 -19.38 0.47
CA THR A 269 3.33 -19.79 -0.76
C THR A 269 3.65 -21.24 -1.13
N GLN A 270 4.91 -21.68 -1.00
CA GLN A 270 5.34 -23.04 -1.29
C GLN A 270 4.62 -24.05 -0.39
N LYS A 271 4.56 -23.80 0.92
CA LYS A 271 3.81 -24.66 1.86
C LYS A 271 2.32 -24.71 1.54
N ASN A 272 1.72 -23.57 1.17
CA ASN A 272 0.32 -23.52 0.78
C ASN A 272 0.05 -24.35 -0.48
N ILE A 273 0.84 -24.16 -1.55
CA ILE A 273 0.72 -24.93 -2.80
C ILE A 273 0.92 -26.43 -2.55
N ALA A 274 1.87 -26.81 -1.69
CA ALA A 274 2.08 -28.20 -1.33
C ALA A 274 0.89 -28.84 -0.57
N LEU A 275 0.13 -28.05 0.20
CA LEU A 275 -1.00 -28.52 1.00
C LEU A 275 -2.32 -28.57 0.22
N VAL A 276 -2.61 -27.51 -0.54
CA VAL A 276 -3.93 -27.31 -1.17
C VAL A 276 -3.87 -27.14 -2.69
N GLY A 277 -2.67 -27.26 -3.30
CA GLY A 277 -2.49 -27.03 -4.73
C GLY A 277 -2.48 -25.54 -5.11
N GLN A 278 -2.38 -25.28 -6.42
CA GLN A 278 -2.41 -23.92 -6.96
C GLN A 278 -3.85 -23.40 -6.95
N GLN A 279 -4.13 -22.35 -6.17
CA GLN A 279 -5.49 -21.80 -6.02
C GLN A 279 -5.91 -20.88 -7.18
N GLN A 280 -4.97 -20.06 -7.64
CA GLN A 280 -5.21 -19.12 -8.75
C GLN A 280 -4.43 -19.56 -9.98
N PRO A 281 -5.02 -19.61 -11.20
CA PRO A 281 -4.27 -19.86 -12.42
C PRO A 281 -3.32 -18.69 -12.72
N GLY A 282 -2.21 -18.95 -13.41
CA GLY A 282 -1.33 -17.91 -13.96
C GLY A 282 -1.80 -17.41 -15.33
N VAL A 283 -0.94 -16.63 -15.98
CA VAL A 283 -1.07 -16.26 -17.39
C VAL A 283 0.26 -16.47 -18.07
N ILE A 284 0.26 -17.18 -19.21
CA ILE A 284 1.43 -17.36 -20.07
C ILE A 284 1.12 -16.90 -21.49
N LEU A 285 2.18 -16.59 -22.24
CA LEU A 285 2.11 -16.44 -23.70
C LEU A 285 2.19 -17.81 -24.38
N ALA A 286 1.84 -17.84 -25.67
CA ALA A 286 1.87 -19.05 -26.50
C ALA A 286 3.26 -19.71 -26.56
N ASP A 287 4.34 -18.94 -26.40
CA ASP A 287 5.73 -19.41 -26.41
C ASP A 287 6.18 -20.04 -25.08
N GLY A 288 5.34 -20.05 -24.04
CA GLY A 288 5.65 -20.58 -22.71
C GLY A 288 6.20 -19.55 -21.72
N ARG A 289 6.26 -18.27 -22.08
CA ARG A 289 6.70 -17.20 -21.19
C ARG A 289 5.65 -16.85 -20.15
N ILE A 290 6.07 -16.71 -18.89
CA ILE A 290 5.17 -16.37 -17.78
C ILE A 290 4.93 -14.86 -17.69
N VAL A 291 3.69 -14.45 -17.89
CA VAL A 291 3.23 -13.05 -17.69
C VAL A 291 2.82 -12.84 -16.24
N ASP A 292 2.04 -13.77 -15.69
CA ASP A 292 1.58 -13.79 -14.30
C ASP A 292 1.85 -15.14 -13.62
N GLY A 293 2.19 -15.08 -12.33
CA GLY A 293 2.42 -16.25 -11.50
C GLY A 293 3.88 -16.67 -11.35
N ASN A 294 4.85 -15.78 -11.60
CA ASN A 294 6.29 -16.03 -11.42
C ASN A 294 6.63 -16.63 -10.04
N ARG A 295 5.99 -16.15 -8.96
CA ARG A 295 6.14 -16.70 -7.60
C ARG A 295 5.58 -18.11 -7.46
N ARG A 296 4.40 -18.38 -8.04
CA ARG A 296 3.74 -19.69 -8.02
C ARG A 296 4.56 -20.72 -8.82
N TYR A 297 5.02 -20.33 -10.00
CA TYR A 297 5.92 -21.14 -10.81
C TYR A 297 7.23 -21.46 -10.07
N THR A 298 7.85 -20.48 -9.41
CA THR A 298 9.03 -20.68 -8.54
C THR A 298 8.76 -21.72 -7.45
N CYS A 299 7.62 -21.62 -6.76
CA CYS A 299 7.25 -22.58 -5.72
C CYS A 299 7.08 -24.00 -6.30
N LEU A 300 6.41 -24.13 -7.45
CA LEU A 300 6.20 -25.43 -8.11
C LEU A 300 7.52 -26.06 -8.57
N ARG A 301 8.47 -25.28 -9.09
CA ARG A 301 9.82 -25.79 -9.43
C ARG A 301 10.55 -26.32 -8.20
N ARG A 302 10.46 -25.62 -7.07
CA ARG A 302 11.07 -26.05 -5.80
C ARG A 302 10.40 -27.32 -5.25
N ILE A 303 9.07 -27.37 -5.25
CA ILE A 303 8.31 -28.56 -4.83
C ILE A 303 8.68 -29.76 -5.70
N GLN A 304 8.77 -29.61 -7.03
CA GLN A 304 9.19 -30.69 -7.93
C GLN A 304 10.59 -31.22 -7.58
N ARG A 305 11.53 -30.32 -7.22
CA ARG A 305 12.89 -30.72 -6.80
C ARG A 305 12.89 -31.44 -5.46
N GLU A 306 12.02 -31.06 -4.53
CA GLU A 306 11.91 -31.65 -3.20
C GLU A 306 11.18 -33.00 -3.20
N SER A 307 10.09 -33.12 -3.95
CA SER A 307 9.27 -34.34 -4.00
C SER A 307 9.73 -35.35 -5.06
N GLY A 308 10.42 -34.89 -6.11
CA GLY A 308 10.74 -35.71 -7.30
C GLY A 308 9.53 -35.98 -8.20
N GLU A 309 8.35 -35.49 -7.85
CA GLU A 309 7.12 -35.69 -8.61
C GLU A 309 6.91 -34.57 -9.63
N LYS A 310 6.48 -34.93 -10.84
CA LYS A 310 6.20 -33.95 -11.91
C LYS A 310 5.10 -33.00 -11.47
N GLN A 311 5.43 -31.70 -11.49
CA GLN A 311 4.49 -30.63 -11.21
C GLN A 311 3.99 -29.99 -12.51
N PHE A 312 2.84 -29.35 -12.42
CA PHE A 312 2.21 -28.63 -13.52
C PHE A 312 1.81 -27.25 -13.04
N PHE A 313 1.95 -26.25 -13.92
CA PHE A 313 1.48 -24.91 -13.68
C PHE A 313 0.09 -24.74 -14.31
N GLU A 314 -0.89 -24.36 -13.51
CA GLU A 314 -2.23 -24.03 -14.00
C GLU A 314 -2.24 -22.61 -14.52
N THR A 315 -2.64 -22.42 -15.78
CA THR A 315 -2.51 -21.13 -16.45
C THR A 315 -3.46 -20.97 -17.62
N VAL A 316 -3.82 -19.72 -17.90
CA VAL A 316 -4.37 -19.30 -19.19
C VAL A 316 -3.22 -19.16 -20.20
N ILE A 317 -3.48 -19.47 -21.46
CA ILE A 317 -2.54 -19.27 -22.56
C ILE A 317 -3.10 -18.16 -23.46
N MET A 318 -2.36 -17.07 -23.58
CA MET A 318 -2.72 -15.95 -24.46
C MET A 318 -2.01 -16.07 -25.80
N ASN A 319 -2.77 -15.87 -26.87
CA ASN A 319 -2.22 -15.72 -28.22
C ASN A 319 -1.78 -14.27 -28.45
N ALA A 320 -0.74 -13.84 -27.76
CA ALA A 320 -0.10 -12.52 -27.90
C ALA A 320 1.40 -12.69 -28.08
N ASP A 321 2.00 -11.89 -28.95
CA ASP A 321 3.43 -11.92 -29.27
C ASP A 321 4.15 -10.79 -28.52
N MET A 322 5.18 -11.11 -27.73
CA MET A 322 5.90 -10.11 -26.92
C MET A 322 6.55 -8.99 -27.75
N ASN A 323 6.88 -9.25 -29.01
CA ASN A 323 7.48 -8.26 -29.90
C ASN A 323 6.44 -7.32 -30.52
N LYS A 324 5.22 -7.82 -30.79
CA LYS A 324 4.15 -7.04 -31.42
C LYS A 324 3.22 -6.38 -30.41
N ASP A 325 2.91 -7.09 -29.33
CA ASP A 325 1.88 -6.75 -28.35
C ASP A 325 2.48 -6.30 -27.00
N ARG A 326 3.73 -5.83 -27.02
CA ARG A 326 4.50 -5.47 -25.81
C ARG A 326 3.75 -4.53 -24.88
N LYS A 327 3.03 -3.56 -25.45
CA LYS A 327 2.24 -2.58 -24.71
C LYS A 327 1.04 -3.23 -24.01
N GLN A 328 0.30 -4.06 -24.73
CA GLN A 328 -0.88 -4.77 -24.24
C GLN A 328 -0.51 -5.79 -23.17
N ILE A 329 0.57 -6.54 -23.39
CA ILE A 329 1.11 -7.48 -22.40
C ILE A 329 1.54 -6.74 -21.13
N LYS A 330 2.14 -5.55 -21.28
CA LYS A 330 2.53 -4.74 -20.12
C LYS A 330 1.33 -4.19 -19.34
N LEU A 331 0.31 -3.70 -20.03
CA LEU A 331 -0.94 -3.26 -19.41
C LEU A 331 -1.64 -4.39 -18.66
N LEU A 332 -1.64 -5.60 -19.24
CA LEU A 332 -2.16 -6.79 -18.56
C LEU A 332 -1.33 -7.15 -17.31
N GLU A 333 -0.01 -7.10 -17.42
CA GLU A 333 0.86 -7.37 -16.27
C GLU A 333 0.55 -6.39 -15.13
N LEU A 334 0.41 -5.10 -15.42
CA LEU A 334 0.05 -4.07 -14.44
C LEU A 334 -1.35 -4.29 -13.87
N SER A 335 -2.36 -4.58 -14.70
CA SER A 335 -3.73 -4.79 -14.22
C SER A 335 -3.85 -6.01 -13.31
N ILE A 336 -3.16 -7.11 -13.63
CA ILE A 336 -3.13 -8.29 -12.76
C ILE A 336 -2.42 -7.99 -11.44
N GLN A 337 -1.30 -7.26 -11.48
CA GLN A 337 -0.55 -6.92 -10.28
C GLN A 337 -1.29 -6.00 -9.31
N HIS A 338 -2.19 -5.16 -9.82
CA HIS A 338 -2.91 -4.14 -9.06
C HIS A 338 -4.40 -4.44 -8.86
N GLY A 339 -4.94 -5.46 -9.55
CA GLY A 339 -6.36 -5.82 -9.55
C GLY A 339 -6.77 -6.88 -8.52
N GLU A 340 -5.83 -7.68 -7.99
CA GLU A 340 -6.10 -8.61 -6.89
C GLU A 340 -5.91 -7.87 -5.55
N GLU A 341 -6.93 -7.86 -4.66
CA GLU A 341 -6.96 -7.09 -3.40
C GLU A 341 -5.83 -7.43 -2.40
N GLU A 342 -4.99 -8.44 -2.68
CA GLU A 342 -3.74 -8.65 -1.97
C GLU A 342 -2.64 -7.71 -2.52
N LYS A 343 -2.40 -6.61 -1.80
CA LYS A 343 -1.19 -5.80 -1.97
C LYS A 343 0.03 -6.70 -1.71
N VAL A 344 0.63 -7.21 -2.77
CA VAL A 344 1.90 -7.93 -2.69
C VAL A 344 2.96 -6.99 -2.10
N ASP A 345 3.78 -7.51 -1.17
CA ASP A 345 4.95 -6.85 -0.56
C ASP A 345 5.95 -6.39 -1.64
N TYR A 346 5.66 -5.28 -2.29
CA TYR A 346 6.50 -4.71 -3.32
C TYR A 346 7.48 -3.73 -2.68
N ASP A 347 8.78 -3.83 -3.01
CA ASP A 347 9.75 -2.82 -2.59
C ASP A 347 9.53 -1.53 -3.39
N MET A 348 9.05 -0.46 -2.76
CA MET A 348 8.64 0.78 -3.43
C MET A 348 9.64 1.33 -4.46
N ILE A 349 10.93 1.03 -4.31
CA ILE A 349 11.97 1.43 -5.26
C ILE A 349 11.82 0.69 -6.59
N ASP A 350 11.69 -0.64 -6.58
CA ASP A 350 11.57 -1.38 -7.84
C ASP A 350 10.34 -0.90 -8.65
N TYR A 351 9.29 -0.42 -7.95
CA TYR A 351 7.99 -0.08 -8.54
C TYR A 351 8.15 1.23 -9.25
N ALA A 352 8.79 2.17 -8.56
CA ALA A 352 9.09 3.47 -9.11
C ALA A 352 10.07 3.40 -10.28
N ILE A 353 11.09 2.55 -10.21
CA ILE A 353 12.00 2.32 -11.32
C ILE A 353 11.28 1.66 -12.50
N GLY A 354 10.40 0.69 -12.26
CA GLY A 354 9.54 0.08 -13.27
C GLY A 354 8.66 1.12 -13.98
N THR A 355 7.89 1.90 -13.20
CA THR A 355 7.07 3.00 -13.73
C THR A 355 7.91 4.02 -14.53
N TYR A 356 9.06 4.44 -14.03
CA TYR A 356 9.96 5.36 -14.72
C TYR A 356 10.49 4.79 -16.03
N ARG A 357 10.88 3.52 -16.04
CA ARG A 357 11.34 2.82 -17.24
C ARG A 357 10.25 2.74 -18.29
N ASP A 358 9.04 2.37 -17.90
CA ASP A 358 7.93 2.13 -18.82
C ASP A 358 7.39 3.44 -19.42
N VAL A 359 7.35 4.51 -18.63
CA VAL A 359 6.77 5.80 -19.03
C VAL A 359 7.81 6.75 -19.64
N VAL A 360 8.99 6.85 -19.05
CA VAL A 360 9.99 7.87 -19.43
C VAL A 360 11.07 7.30 -20.35
N VAL A 361 11.67 6.17 -19.97
CA VAL A 361 12.83 5.62 -20.71
C VAL A 361 12.40 4.95 -22.01
N THR A 362 11.48 4.00 -21.92
CA THR A 362 11.01 3.22 -23.07
C THR A 362 9.85 3.90 -23.79
N LYS A 363 9.11 4.79 -23.09
CA LYS A 363 7.87 5.42 -23.57
C LYS A 363 6.86 4.40 -24.09
N LEU A 364 6.88 3.19 -23.50
CA LEU A 364 5.95 2.12 -23.84
C LEU A 364 4.52 2.49 -23.44
N LEU A 365 4.38 3.20 -22.32
CA LEU A 365 3.13 3.67 -21.76
C LEU A 365 3.16 5.18 -21.52
N THR A 366 1.99 5.81 -21.60
CA THR A 366 1.81 7.16 -21.04
C THR A 366 1.50 7.08 -19.55
N ALA A 367 1.72 8.18 -18.81
CA ALA A 367 1.35 8.25 -17.39
C ALA A 367 -0.16 8.02 -17.16
N GLN A 368 -1.00 8.42 -18.12
CA GLN A 368 -2.45 8.20 -18.09
C GLN A 368 -2.82 6.73 -18.24
N GLU A 369 -2.22 6.04 -19.21
CA GLU A 369 -2.44 4.60 -19.41
C GLU A 369 -1.95 3.78 -18.21
N TYR A 370 -0.80 4.15 -17.65
CA TYR A 370 -0.26 3.51 -16.46
C TYR A 370 -1.21 3.66 -15.26
N ALA A 371 -1.64 4.90 -14.99
CA ALA A 371 -2.59 5.22 -13.91
C ALA A 371 -3.91 4.45 -14.04
N ALA A 372 -4.48 4.40 -15.26
CA ALA A 372 -5.71 3.66 -15.52
C ALA A 372 -5.54 2.15 -15.29
N SER A 373 -4.41 1.56 -15.70
CA SER A 373 -4.15 0.12 -15.54
C SER A 373 -3.87 -0.31 -14.09
N THR A 374 -3.44 0.62 -13.24
CA THR A 374 -3.05 0.36 -11.85
C THR A 374 -4.09 0.83 -10.83
N ASN A 375 -5.20 1.42 -11.30
CA ASN A 375 -6.22 2.07 -10.48
C ASN A 375 -5.63 3.17 -9.56
N GLU A 376 -4.69 3.94 -10.08
CA GLU A 376 -4.00 5.03 -9.38
C GLU A 376 -4.32 6.38 -10.01
N THR A 377 -4.04 7.47 -9.30
CA THR A 377 -4.15 8.81 -9.88
C THR A 377 -2.93 9.12 -10.74
N VAL A 378 -3.12 9.89 -11.82
CA VAL A 378 -2.00 10.39 -12.66
C VAL A 378 -1.00 11.21 -11.82
N ALA A 379 -1.49 11.92 -10.81
CA ALA A 379 -0.64 12.69 -9.90
C ALA A 379 0.30 11.79 -9.08
N ASP A 380 -0.17 10.64 -8.60
CA ASP A 380 0.65 9.72 -7.83
C ASP A 380 1.67 8.97 -8.71
N VAL A 381 1.27 8.60 -9.94
CA VAL A 381 2.20 8.07 -10.95
C VAL A 381 3.31 9.08 -11.26
N ASN A 382 2.96 10.36 -11.45
CA ASN A 382 3.96 11.40 -11.72
C ASN A 382 4.91 11.61 -10.53
N LYS A 383 4.40 11.67 -9.29
CA LYS A 383 5.27 11.75 -8.09
C LYS A 383 6.22 10.56 -8.00
N ARG A 384 5.75 9.36 -8.35
CA ARG A 384 6.57 8.16 -8.37
C ARG A 384 7.69 8.25 -9.41
N ILE A 385 7.36 8.73 -10.61
CA ILE A 385 8.34 8.99 -11.68
C ILE A 385 9.39 10.01 -11.22
N GLU A 386 8.96 11.12 -10.61
CA GLU A 386 9.89 12.13 -10.06
C GLU A 386 10.78 11.56 -8.95
N THR A 387 10.24 10.69 -8.10
CA THR A 387 11.01 9.99 -7.06
C THR A 387 12.07 9.08 -7.69
N ALA A 388 11.72 8.31 -8.73
CA ALA A 388 12.64 7.45 -9.46
C ALA A 388 13.76 8.23 -10.17
N MET A 389 13.45 9.45 -10.67
CA MET A 389 14.46 10.36 -11.20
C MET A 389 15.45 10.79 -10.12
N LEU A 390 14.97 11.20 -8.94
CA LEU A 390 15.85 11.54 -7.80
C LEU A 390 16.72 10.35 -7.35
N ILE A 391 16.18 9.13 -7.37
CA ILE A 391 16.97 7.92 -7.08
C ILE A 391 18.07 7.74 -8.12
N SER A 392 17.77 7.95 -9.41
CA SER A 392 18.76 7.85 -10.48
C SER A 392 19.84 8.92 -10.36
N GLU A 393 19.46 10.17 -10.05
CA GLU A 393 20.39 11.27 -9.77
C GLU A 393 21.28 10.98 -8.55
N PHE A 394 20.73 10.41 -7.48
CA PHE A 394 21.50 9.98 -6.31
C PHE A 394 22.54 8.92 -6.68
N LEU A 395 22.15 7.92 -7.47
CA LEU A 395 23.06 6.86 -7.93
C LEU A 395 24.17 7.39 -8.83
N GLU A 396 23.86 8.36 -9.71
CA GLU A 396 24.88 9.09 -10.47
C GLU A 396 25.82 9.87 -9.55
N TYR A 397 25.28 10.56 -8.55
CA TYR A 397 26.04 11.33 -7.57
C TYR A 397 27.05 10.44 -6.80
N VAL A 398 26.65 9.23 -6.40
CA VAL A 398 27.54 8.27 -5.73
C VAL A 398 28.34 7.39 -6.69
N LYS A 399 28.36 7.71 -7.99
CA LYS A 399 29.11 6.99 -9.05
C LYS A 399 28.70 5.52 -9.25
N LEU A 400 27.45 5.17 -8.95
CA LEU A 400 26.88 3.83 -9.14
C LEU A 400 25.61 3.86 -10.02
N PRO A 401 25.66 4.45 -11.23
CA PRO A 401 24.48 4.61 -12.08
C PRO A 401 23.83 3.26 -12.39
N GLY A 402 22.50 3.19 -12.31
CA GLY A 402 21.71 1.97 -12.58
C GLY A 402 21.81 0.87 -11.52
N GLN A 403 22.61 1.03 -10.47
CA GLN A 403 22.70 0.09 -9.36
C GLN A 403 21.60 0.33 -8.31
N TYR A 404 20.33 0.21 -8.72
CA TYR A 404 19.17 0.49 -7.88
C TYR A 404 19.06 -0.37 -6.60
N HIS A 405 19.72 -1.53 -6.56
CA HIS A 405 19.85 -2.32 -5.33
C HIS A 405 20.58 -1.56 -4.22
N VAL A 406 21.51 -0.66 -4.55
CA VAL A 406 22.19 0.21 -3.56
C VAL A 406 21.20 1.21 -2.98
N ALA A 407 20.35 1.83 -3.81
CA ALA A 407 19.30 2.72 -3.34
C ALA A 407 18.31 2.01 -2.41
N ARG A 408 18.00 0.74 -2.72
CA ARG A 408 17.19 -0.16 -1.88
C ARG A 408 17.82 -0.38 -0.51
N ASP A 409 19.10 -0.72 -0.49
CA ASP A 409 19.83 -0.95 0.75
C ASP A 409 19.99 0.30 1.63
N TYR A 410 19.91 1.50 1.05
CA TYR A 410 19.84 2.79 1.77
C TYR A 410 18.41 3.24 2.10
N GLN A 411 17.38 2.52 1.62
CA GLN A 411 15.96 2.80 1.86
C GLN A 411 15.54 4.23 1.49
N VAL A 412 16.11 4.81 0.43
CA VAL A 412 15.98 6.24 0.11
C VAL A 412 14.61 6.69 -0.42
N TYR A 413 13.71 5.75 -0.74
CA TYR A 413 12.44 6.04 -1.40
C TYR A 413 11.59 7.04 -0.63
N SER A 414 11.32 6.76 0.65
CA SER A 414 10.44 7.60 1.47
C SER A 414 11.03 9.00 1.66
N LEU A 415 12.35 9.11 1.82
CA LEU A 415 13.03 10.39 1.91
C LEU A 415 12.82 11.24 0.65
N PHE A 416 13.14 10.69 -0.52
CA PHE A 416 13.03 11.43 -1.78
C PHE A 416 11.58 11.73 -2.15
N PHE A 417 10.65 10.82 -1.88
CA PHE A 417 9.22 11.06 -2.05
C PHE A 417 8.74 12.23 -1.17
N GLU A 418 9.12 12.26 0.10
CA GLU A 418 8.76 13.35 1.02
C GLU A 418 9.44 14.69 0.71
N MET A 419 10.53 14.68 -0.07
CA MET A 419 11.23 15.88 -0.54
C MET A 419 10.52 16.56 -1.71
N LEU A 420 9.77 15.83 -2.54
CA LEU A 420 9.12 16.39 -3.75
C LEU A 420 8.27 17.65 -3.46
N PRO A 421 7.42 17.69 -2.41
CA PRO A 421 6.61 18.88 -2.11
C PRO A 421 7.43 20.10 -1.68
N LEU A 422 8.67 19.92 -1.21
CA LEU A 422 9.60 21.01 -0.93
C LEU A 422 10.26 21.48 -2.22
N LEU A 423 10.77 20.53 -3.02
CA LEU A 423 11.43 20.81 -4.28
C LEU A 423 10.49 21.54 -5.26
N SER A 424 9.19 21.25 -5.26
CA SER A 424 8.23 21.94 -6.14
C SER A 424 8.06 23.43 -5.82
N LYS A 425 8.39 23.87 -4.60
CA LYS A 425 8.26 25.27 -4.14
C LYS A 425 9.55 26.09 -4.26
N MET A 426 10.66 25.44 -4.55
CA MET A 426 12.00 26.05 -4.61
C MET A 426 12.37 26.49 -6.03
N ASN A 427 13.29 27.45 -6.15
CA ASN A 427 13.89 27.79 -7.44
C ASN A 427 14.93 26.72 -7.87
N GLY A 428 15.39 26.76 -9.12
CA GLY A 428 16.31 25.74 -9.65
C GLY A 428 17.61 25.58 -8.85
N ALA A 429 18.20 26.68 -8.39
CA ALA A 429 19.45 26.65 -7.61
C ALA A 429 19.23 26.07 -6.21
N GLU A 430 18.14 26.45 -5.54
CA GLU A 430 17.75 25.92 -4.23
C GLU A 430 17.45 24.42 -4.28
N LYS A 431 16.78 23.94 -5.35
CA LYS A 431 16.51 22.51 -5.55
C LYS A 431 17.81 21.71 -5.59
N GLU A 432 18.78 22.15 -6.38
CA GLU A 432 20.06 21.46 -6.51
C GLU A 432 20.87 21.44 -5.21
N ARG A 433 20.81 22.52 -4.43
CA ARG A 433 21.42 22.56 -3.10
C ARG A 433 20.77 21.56 -2.16
N LEU A 434 19.42 21.54 -2.09
CA LEU A 434 18.70 20.60 -1.24
C LEU A 434 18.95 19.14 -1.63
N LYS A 435 19.00 18.82 -2.92
CA LYS A 435 19.37 17.48 -3.42
C LYS A 435 20.73 17.05 -2.89
N LYS A 436 21.76 17.89 -3.05
CA LYS A 436 23.12 17.60 -2.55
C LYS A 436 23.16 17.42 -1.03
N ILE A 437 22.44 18.25 -0.28
CA ILE A 437 22.34 18.10 1.19
C ILE A 437 21.73 16.74 1.54
N ALA A 438 20.65 16.34 0.88
CA ALA A 438 20.03 15.04 1.11
C ALA A 438 20.93 13.88 0.69
N PHE A 439 21.59 13.96 -0.46
CA PHE A 439 22.50 12.92 -0.96
C PHE A 439 23.70 12.73 -0.03
N ASN A 440 24.31 13.82 0.46
CA ASN A 440 25.37 13.77 1.45
C ASN A 440 24.90 13.19 2.78
N ASN A 441 23.70 13.56 3.24
CA ASN A 441 23.14 12.99 4.46
C ASN A 441 22.93 11.47 4.33
N VAL A 442 22.45 10.99 3.17
CA VAL A 442 22.28 9.56 2.89
C VAL A 442 23.64 8.86 2.82
N LEU A 443 24.59 9.42 2.05
CA LEU A 443 25.92 8.85 1.84
C LEU A 443 26.69 8.71 3.16
N LEU A 444 26.76 9.79 3.94
CA LEU A 444 27.53 9.83 5.19
C LEU A 444 26.76 9.36 6.43
N LYS A 445 25.45 9.11 6.30
CA LYS A 445 24.55 8.75 7.42
C LYS A 445 24.61 9.76 8.59
N ALA A 446 24.79 11.05 8.28
CA ALA A 446 24.94 12.11 9.28
C ALA A 446 23.71 12.22 10.22
N VAL A 447 22.51 12.13 9.64
CA VAL A 447 21.25 11.93 10.36
C VAL A 447 20.63 10.62 9.87
N PRO A 448 20.84 9.50 10.60
CA PRO A 448 20.40 8.17 10.17
C PRO A 448 18.88 8.03 10.01
N ASP A 449 18.10 8.67 10.89
CA ASP A 449 16.64 8.69 10.75
C ASP A 449 16.23 9.72 9.69
N GLN A 450 15.96 9.23 8.49
CA GLN A 450 15.56 10.03 7.34
C GLN A 450 14.26 10.81 7.58
N ARG A 451 13.35 10.32 8.44
CA ARG A 451 12.10 11.02 8.80
C ARG A 451 12.38 12.23 9.68
N ILE A 452 13.33 12.11 10.60
CA ILE A 452 13.82 13.23 11.41
C ILE A 452 14.48 14.28 10.50
N PHE A 453 15.37 13.84 9.62
CA PHE A 453 16.07 14.71 8.68
C PHE A 453 15.10 15.55 7.84
N ILE A 454 14.14 14.90 7.15
CA ILE A 454 13.22 15.61 6.27
C ILE A 454 12.27 16.54 7.04
N ARG A 455 11.82 16.13 8.23
CA ARG A 455 11.01 16.98 9.13
C ARG A 455 11.76 18.24 9.51
N ASP A 456 13.04 18.14 9.82
CA ASP A 456 13.83 19.27 10.29
C ASP A 456 14.20 20.22 9.13
N ILE A 457 14.49 19.69 7.93
CA ILE A 457 14.56 20.49 6.70
C ILE A 457 13.24 21.25 6.45
N LYS A 458 12.08 20.57 6.55
CA LYS A 458 10.75 21.21 6.39
C LYS A 458 10.57 22.38 7.37
N LYS A 459 11.07 22.27 8.61
CA LYS A 459 11.04 23.37 9.58
C LYS A 459 11.94 24.54 9.16
N LEU A 460 13.17 24.27 8.73
CA LEU A 460 14.09 25.33 8.32
C LEU A 460 13.53 26.15 7.14
N VAL A 461 13.02 25.45 6.12
CA VAL A 461 12.40 26.07 4.94
C VAL A 461 11.19 26.90 5.32
N LYS A 462 10.29 26.37 6.18
CA LYS A 462 9.08 27.10 6.61
C LYS A 462 9.39 28.40 7.35
N ASN A 463 10.49 28.46 8.08
CA ASN A 463 10.86 29.64 8.89
C ASN A 463 11.81 30.61 8.18
N GLY A 464 12.11 30.40 6.88
CA GLY A 464 12.96 31.30 6.10
C GLY A 464 14.44 31.31 6.51
N LEU A 465 14.89 30.30 7.25
CA LEU A 465 16.28 30.18 7.73
C LEU A 465 17.07 29.09 6.97
N SER A 466 16.59 28.71 5.79
CA SER A 466 17.24 27.70 4.94
C SER A 466 18.50 28.21 4.26
N GLU A 467 18.63 29.51 3.97
CA GLU A 467 19.75 30.03 3.17
C GLU A 467 21.11 29.95 3.91
N ASP A 468 21.15 30.38 5.17
CA ASP A 468 22.36 30.28 6.00
C ASP A 468 22.77 28.82 6.18
N PHE A 469 21.79 27.95 6.42
CA PHE A 469 22.01 26.52 6.53
C PHE A 469 22.54 25.93 5.22
N PHE A 470 21.93 26.23 4.07
CA PHE A 470 22.38 25.73 2.77
C PHE A 470 23.79 26.24 2.46
N SER A 471 24.14 27.46 2.86
CA SER A 471 25.46 28.05 2.65
C SER A 471 26.55 27.33 3.47
N GLU A 472 26.24 27.00 4.73
CA GLU A 472 27.11 26.13 5.54
C GLU A 472 27.27 24.75 4.89
N GLN A 473 26.18 24.15 4.42
CA GLN A 473 26.20 22.83 3.77
C GLN A 473 26.96 22.83 2.44
N ASP A 474 26.93 23.90 1.66
CA ASP A 474 27.67 24.01 0.40
C ASP A 474 29.18 23.90 0.64
N ASN A 475 29.68 24.47 1.74
CA ASN A 475 31.09 24.37 2.11
C ASN A 475 31.48 22.95 2.52
N ILE A 476 30.62 22.26 3.27
CA ILE A 476 30.82 20.85 3.62
C ILE A 476 30.77 19.97 2.36
N ASN A 477 29.80 20.20 1.47
CA ASN A 477 29.66 19.48 0.21
C ASN A 477 30.90 19.62 -0.69
N LYS A 478 31.58 20.78 -0.71
CA LYS A 478 32.86 20.93 -1.43
C LYS A 478 33.91 19.96 -0.90
N GLN A 479 34.09 19.89 0.41
CA GLN A 479 35.04 18.97 1.06
C GLN A 479 34.70 17.50 0.78
N ILE A 480 33.41 17.13 0.86
CA ILE A 480 32.95 15.78 0.52
C ILE A 480 33.27 15.47 -0.95
N THR A 481 32.96 16.39 -1.87
CA THR A 481 33.20 16.19 -3.31
C THR A 481 34.69 16.02 -3.62
N GLU A 482 35.55 16.81 -2.97
CA GLU A 482 37.01 16.69 -3.09
C GLU A 482 37.50 15.33 -2.60
N LYS A 483 37.11 14.90 -1.40
CA LYS A 483 37.46 13.58 -0.85
C LYS A 483 36.89 12.43 -1.71
N PHE A 484 35.69 12.59 -2.27
CA PHE A 484 35.01 11.56 -3.06
C PHE A 484 35.51 11.49 -4.52
N SER A 485 36.21 12.51 -5.01
CA SER A 485 36.66 12.61 -6.42
C SER A 485 37.50 11.41 -6.88
N GLY A 486 38.42 10.93 -6.04
CA GLY A 486 39.29 9.77 -6.31
C GLY A 486 38.67 8.40 -6.00
N VAL A 487 37.45 8.36 -5.45
CA VAL A 487 36.79 7.11 -5.08
C VAL A 487 36.07 6.53 -6.30
N THR A 488 36.29 5.25 -6.58
CA THR A 488 35.55 4.47 -7.59
C THR A 488 34.82 3.33 -6.87
N PRO A 489 33.62 3.60 -6.32
CA PRO A 489 32.87 2.59 -5.59
C PRO A 489 32.41 1.51 -6.55
N SER A 490 32.42 0.26 -6.09
CA SER A 490 31.87 -0.90 -6.79
C SER A 490 30.48 -1.27 -6.29
N GLY A 491 30.11 -0.81 -5.08
CA GLY A 491 28.82 -1.02 -4.45
C GLY A 491 28.72 -0.36 -3.07
N LYS A 492 27.69 -0.73 -2.29
CA LYS A 492 27.40 -0.14 -0.98
C LYS A 492 28.55 -0.21 0.02
N ALA A 493 29.29 -1.32 0.07
CA ALA A 493 30.36 -1.50 1.06
C ALA A 493 31.46 -0.43 0.94
N ASP A 494 31.78 0.00 -0.28
CA ASP A 494 32.77 1.06 -0.53
C ASP A 494 32.24 2.43 -0.10
N LEU A 495 30.94 2.69 -0.31
CA LEU A 495 30.28 3.91 0.17
C LEU A 495 30.21 3.97 1.69
N ASP A 496 29.86 2.85 2.34
CA ASP A 496 29.82 2.75 3.80
C ASP A 496 31.22 2.92 4.41
N LYS A 497 32.27 2.39 3.76
CA LYS A 497 33.65 2.64 4.16
C LYS A 497 34.02 4.12 4.03
N PHE A 498 33.68 4.75 2.90
CA PHE A 498 33.89 6.19 2.70
C PHE A 498 33.17 7.03 3.77
N ALA A 499 31.95 6.64 4.14
CA ALA A 499 31.19 7.30 5.19
C ALA A 499 31.88 7.24 6.56
N VAL A 500 32.47 6.08 6.91
CA VAL A 500 33.26 5.92 8.13
C VAL A 500 34.53 6.77 8.09
N ASP A 501 35.24 6.79 6.96
CA ASP A 501 36.46 7.58 6.78
C ASP A 501 36.20 9.09 6.81
N CYS A 502 34.96 9.53 6.55
CA CYS A 502 34.50 10.91 6.58
C CYS A 502 33.58 11.23 7.77
N GLY A 503 33.74 10.54 8.90
CA GLY A 503 32.93 10.75 10.10
C GLY A 503 32.99 12.19 10.64
N ASP A 504 34.13 12.86 10.47
CA ASP A 504 34.32 14.30 10.76
C ASP A 504 33.31 15.17 9.98
N LEU A 505 33.17 14.94 8.68
CA LEU A 505 32.23 15.67 7.83
C LEU A 505 30.77 15.30 8.13
N ALA A 506 30.51 14.06 8.53
CA ALA A 506 29.17 13.65 8.99
C ALA A 506 28.76 14.41 10.25
N ASP A 507 29.69 14.56 11.20
CA ASP A 507 29.49 15.35 12.42
C ASP A 507 29.30 16.85 12.09
N ASP A 508 30.03 17.39 11.11
CA ASP A 508 29.84 18.77 10.64
C ASP A 508 28.45 19.02 10.04
N ILE A 509 27.93 18.09 9.22
CA ILE A 509 26.56 18.14 8.70
C ILE A 509 25.55 18.20 9.85
N ARG A 510 25.70 17.28 10.82
CA ARG A 510 24.79 17.21 11.98
C ARG A 510 24.86 18.47 12.83
N CYS A 511 26.06 18.93 13.17
CA CYS A 511 26.25 20.16 13.96
C CYS A 511 25.70 21.40 13.25
N SER A 512 25.87 21.50 11.93
CA SER A 512 25.30 22.60 11.14
C SER A 512 23.76 22.59 11.17
N MET A 513 23.14 21.43 11.03
CA MET A 513 21.68 21.26 11.18
C MET A 513 21.20 21.68 12.58
N GLU A 514 21.86 21.20 13.64
CA GLU A 514 21.50 21.54 15.03
C GLU A 514 21.58 23.05 15.29
N ARG A 515 22.66 23.71 14.86
CA ARG A 515 22.81 25.17 14.97
C ARG A 515 21.69 25.91 14.25
N ALA A 516 21.35 25.50 13.03
CA ALA A 516 20.27 26.11 12.26
C ALA A 516 18.90 25.96 12.96
N LEU A 517 18.62 24.78 13.55
CA LEU A 517 17.39 24.53 14.29
C LEU A 517 17.32 25.33 15.60
N ILE A 518 18.43 25.49 16.31
CA ILE A 518 18.51 26.33 17.52
C ILE A 518 18.23 27.78 17.15
N ARG A 519 18.90 28.32 16.12
CA ARG A 519 18.63 29.67 15.60
C ARG A 519 17.16 29.85 15.24
N THR A 520 16.54 28.86 14.60
CA THR A 520 15.12 28.86 14.27
C THR A 520 14.22 28.95 15.51
N ARG A 521 14.48 28.14 16.54
CA ARG A 521 13.71 28.20 17.80
C ARG A 521 13.87 29.55 18.49
N THR A 522 15.08 30.10 18.54
CA THR A 522 15.34 31.42 19.12
C THR A 522 14.56 32.50 18.37
N GLN A 523 14.60 32.50 17.03
CA GLN A 523 13.86 33.47 16.23
C GLN A 523 12.34 33.35 16.43
N GLN A 524 11.80 32.13 16.53
CA GLN A 524 10.39 31.90 16.83
C GLN A 524 9.99 32.47 18.20
N LEU A 525 10.82 32.27 19.22
CA LEU A 525 10.57 32.84 20.55
C LEU A 525 10.60 34.36 20.53
N VAL A 526 11.54 34.96 19.79
CA VAL A 526 11.65 36.42 19.62
C VAL A 526 10.46 36.99 18.83
N ASN A 527 9.95 36.27 17.83
CA ASN A 527 8.83 36.73 17.00
C ASN A 527 7.45 36.54 17.65
N ARG A 528 7.32 35.62 18.62
CA ARG A 528 6.05 35.24 19.25
C ARG A 528 5.23 36.41 19.82
N PRO A 529 5.83 37.43 20.49
CA PRO A 529 5.07 38.59 20.96
C PRO A 529 4.42 39.37 19.80
N SER A 530 5.16 39.58 18.71
CA SER A 530 4.67 40.29 17.52
C SER A 530 3.55 39.52 16.82
N GLU A 531 3.72 38.20 16.65
CA GLU A 531 2.69 37.34 16.05
C GLU A 531 1.40 37.33 16.88
N ASN A 532 1.50 37.29 18.21
CA ASN A 532 0.34 37.35 19.10
C ASN A 532 -0.40 38.69 18.97
N LEU A 533 0.32 39.82 18.92
CA LEU A 533 -0.28 41.14 18.71
C LEU A 533 -0.97 41.24 17.35
N LEU A 534 -0.40 40.66 16.29
CA LEU A 534 -1.02 40.62 14.97
C LEU A 534 -2.33 39.82 14.99
N LYS A 535 -2.36 38.65 15.66
CA LYS A 535 -3.59 37.85 15.84
C LYS A 535 -4.66 38.63 16.59
N CYS A 536 -4.31 39.30 17.69
CA CYS A 536 -5.24 40.16 18.42
C CYS A 536 -5.82 41.26 17.52
N LYS A 537 -4.96 41.91 16.71
CA LYS A 537 -5.41 42.94 15.76
C LYS A 537 -6.40 42.38 14.73
N THR A 538 -6.14 41.20 14.16
CA THR A 538 -7.05 40.56 13.21
C THR A 538 -8.40 40.26 13.86
N LEU A 539 -8.40 39.62 15.04
CA LEU A 539 -9.63 39.31 15.77
C LEU A 539 -10.46 40.57 16.08
N LEU A 540 -9.81 41.68 16.46
CA LEU A 540 -10.49 42.96 16.68
C LEU A 540 -11.07 43.56 15.40
N THR A 541 -10.44 43.31 14.25
CA THR A 541 -10.90 43.81 12.95
C THR A 541 -12.09 43.00 12.41
N ASP A 542 -12.22 41.74 12.81
CA ASP A 542 -13.32 40.84 12.40
C ASP A 542 -14.64 41.14 13.13
N ILE A 543 -14.64 42.01 14.14
CA ILE A 543 -15.86 42.39 14.87
C ILE A 543 -16.72 43.31 13.98
N ASP A 544 -17.96 42.89 13.66
CA ASP A 544 -18.93 43.74 12.95
C ASP A 544 -19.51 44.81 13.88
N PRO A 545 -19.20 46.11 13.70
CA PRO A 545 -19.66 47.17 14.58
C PRO A 545 -21.19 47.35 14.57
N ARG A 546 -21.89 46.83 13.56
CA ARG A 546 -23.36 46.92 13.46
C ARG A 546 -24.05 46.13 14.57
N LEU A 547 -23.42 45.07 15.06
CA LEU A 547 -23.95 44.20 16.10
C LEU A 547 -24.01 44.92 17.46
N PHE A 548 -23.18 45.94 17.69
CA PHE A 548 -23.18 46.70 18.94
C PHE A 548 -24.48 47.42 19.22
N SER A 549 -25.25 47.78 18.18
CA SER A 549 -26.57 48.41 18.35
C SER A 549 -27.66 47.44 18.83
N LYS A 550 -27.42 46.13 18.75
CA LYS A 550 -28.36 45.07 19.13
C LYS A 550 -28.10 44.48 20.53
N LEU A 551 -26.97 44.82 21.14
CA LEU A 551 -26.59 44.34 22.48
C LEU A 551 -27.47 45.00 23.56
N GLU A 552 -27.77 44.24 24.61
CA GLU A 552 -28.42 44.77 25.82
C GLU A 552 -27.45 45.66 26.63
N GLU A 553 -27.98 46.49 27.53
CA GLU A 553 -27.17 47.44 28.30
C GLU A 553 -26.15 46.76 29.23
N GLU A 554 -26.43 45.56 29.74
CA GLU A 554 -25.46 44.78 30.52
C GLU A 554 -24.35 44.23 29.62
N GLU A 555 -24.69 43.71 28.44
CA GLU A 555 -23.73 43.19 27.46
C GLU A 555 -22.79 44.29 26.94
N LYS A 556 -23.32 45.51 26.68
CA LYS A 556 -22.51 46.68 26.30
C LYS A 556 -21.51 47.05 27.39
N LYS A 557 -21.95 47.08 28.66
CA LYS A 557 -21.07 47.38 29.80
C LYS A 557 -19.95 46.35 29.92
N SER A 558 -20.27 45.07 29.76
CA SER A 558 -19.29 43.98 29.77
C SER A 558 -18.26 44.16 28.65
N LEU A 559 -18.71 44.42 27.42
CA LEU A 559 -17.83 44.60 26.27
C LEU A 559 -16.92 45.83 26.41
N ILE A 560 -17.43 46.93 26.97
CA ILE A 560 -16.62 48.13 27.27
C ILE A 560 -15.54 47.80 28.30
N ALA A 561 -15.87 47.06 29.37
CA ALA A 561 -14.91 46.66 30.38
C ALA A 561 -13.78 45.79 29.79
N GLU A 562 -14.10 44.85 28.91
CA GLU A 562 -13.11 44.02 28.20
C GLU A 562 -12.19 44.85 27.28
N LEU A 563 -12.74 45.85 26.56
CA LEU A 563 -11.95 46.76 25.73
C LEU A 563 -11.00 47.64 26.58
N GLU A 564 -11.46 48.11 27.74
CA GLU A 564 -10.63 48.86 28.68
C GLU A 564 -9.50 48.00 29.24
N GLU A 565 -9.76 46.73 29.56
CA GLU A 565 -8.76 45.79 30.04
C GLU A 565 -7.71 45.49 28.95
N LEU A 566 -8.14 45.27 27.70
CA LEU A 566 -7.23 45.13 26.55
C LEU A 566 -6.34 46.37 26.38
N SER A 567 -6.90 47.57 26.53
CA SER A 567 -6.15 48.83 26.46
C SER A 567 -5.10 48.93 27.57
N ARG A 568 -5.45 48.59 28.82
CA ARG A 568 -4.50 48.56 29.94
C ARG A 568 -3.36 47.57 29.71
N ILE A 569 -3.67 46.37 29.22
CA ILE A 569 -2.66 45.35 28.90
C ILE A 569 -1.72 45.87 27.80
N ALA A 570 -2.27 46.45 26.73
CA ALA A 570 -1.48 47.02 25.64
C ALA A 570 -0.56 48.16 26.12
N ASP A 571 -1.06 49.04 26.98
CA ASP A 571 -0.26 50.12 27.57
C ASP A 571 0.83 49.59 28.51
N SER A 572 0.58 48.50 29.24
CA SER A 572 1.60 47.84 30.06
C SER A 572 2.76 47.32 29.21
N PHE A 573 2.47 46.68 28.06
CA PHE A 573 3.49 46.23 27.12
C PHE A 573 4.23 47.41 26.47
N ARG A 574 3.52 48.49 26.15
CA ARG A 574 4.14 49.72 25.61
C ARG A 574 5.16 50.30 26.59
N LYS A 575 4.88 50.34 27.90
CA LYS A 575 5.83 50.80 28.93
C LYS A 575 7.09 49.92 28.98
N ILE A 576 6.90 48.61 29.04
CA ILE A 576 8.02 47.63 29.02
C ILE A 576 8.90 47.81 27.78
N LEU A 577 8.31 48.01 26.60
CA LEU A 577 9.05 48.20 25.35
C LEU A 577 9.73 49.57 25.21
N SER A 578 9.24 50.59 25.90
CA SER A 578 9.82 51.95 25.89
C SER A 578 10.88 52.19 26.97
N GLY A 579 11.17 51.18 27.80
CA GLY A 579 12.22 51.23 28.83
C GLY A 579 11.86 52.07 30.05
N ASN A 580 10.57 52.33 30.30
CA ASN A 580 10.06 53.08 31.45
C ASN A 580 9.42 52.18 32.51
#